data_AF-G9YWH2-F1
#
_entry.id   AF-G9YWH2-F1
#
_cell.length_a   1.000
_cell.length_b   1.000
_cell.length_c   1.000
_cell.angle_alpha   90.00
_cell.angle_beta   90.00
_cell.angle_gamma   90.00
#
_symmetry.space_group_name_H-M   'P 1'
#
loop_
_entity.id
_entity.type
_entity.pdbx_description
1 polymer ?
#
loop_
_entity_poly.entity_id
_entity_poly.type
_entity_poly.pdbx_seq_one_letter_code
_entity_poly.pdbx_strand_id
1 'polypeptide(L)'
;IELRVTNCRKTLSQVKDETKAHYVLNGGMWNPDGTPCPLLKAGGVMLSGTPWRAVGYAWDKGPDIRMTSEYEAAANFIAVTPLILTGTGPVGAPSYGSAQGGRRGRSAIGLRGGDLALYCSGDGTGDAATPETLRDGLAGLGWASAVMLDGGGSSQCDFGGERITASRKVHNWICVYLKQAEQTPPGQEESMGKYTVTPSIGVNIRSGPGTGYGKVGAYPVGTVVDVLEARDGWGRTDKGWVSLAYLEAVEGPQRVTDTGLAIQTHLIAPGADNRPGGSNPCKYITIHETGNAAKGADAAAHGAYLDSDAGERDMVSWHYTVDDHA
;
A
#
# COMPACT_ATOMS: atom_id res chain seq x y z
N ILE A 1 -11.23 -4.11 -6.41
CA ILE A 1 -11.69 -3.52 -7.69
C ILE A 1 -12.83 -4.41 -8.18
N GLU A 2 -13.98 -3.84 -8.55
CA GLU A 2 -15.13 -4.58 -9.09
C GLU A 2 -15.36 -4.16 -10.54
N LEU A 3 -15.61 -5.15 -11.40
CA LEU A 3 -16.11 -4.93 -12.75
C LEU A 3 -17.63 -5.11 -12.76
N ARG A 4 -18.38 -4.01 -12.67
CA ARG A 4 -19.83 -4.03 -12.52
C ARG A 4 -20.53 -3.91 -13.86
N VAL A 5 -21.19 -4.98 -14.30
CA VAL A 5 -21.95 -5.00 -15.55
C VAL A 5 -23.40 -4.60 -15.29
N THR A 6 -23.85 -3.54 -15.94
CA THR A 6 -25.19 -2.95 -15.75
C THR A 6 -26.04 -2.96 -17.01
N ASN A 7 -25.49 -3.33 -18.17
CA ASN A 7 -26.19 -3.42 -19.45
C ASN A 7 -26.97 -2.13 -19.80
N CYS A 8 -26.32 -0.97 -19.64
CA CYS A 8 -26.89 0.36 -19.90
C CYS A 8 -28.11 0.70 -19.04
N ARG A 9 -28.33 0.02 -17.91
CA ARG A 9 -29.48 0.26 -17.03
C ARG A 9 -29.23 1.34 -15.98
N LYS A 10 -27.96 1.61 -15.67
CA LYS A 10 -27.56 2.49 -14.57
C LYS A 10 -26.71 3.68 -15.06
N THR A 11 -26.93 4.85 -14.47
CA THR A 11 -26.08 6.04 -14.64
C THR A 11 -24.87 5.98 -13.70
N LEU A 12 -23.87 6.85 -13.92
CA LEU A 12 -22.72 7.02 -13.01
C LEU A 12 -23.18 7.24 -11.57
N SER A 13 -24.11 8.17 -11.34
CA SER A 13 -24.62 8.47 -9.99
C SER A 13 -25.31 7.27 -9.35
N GLN A 14 -26.15 6.54 -10.10
CA GLN A 14 -26.80 5.33 -9.57
C GLN A 14 -25.78 4.26 -9.18
N VAL A 15 -24.73 4.05 -9.99
CA VAL A 15 -23.67 3.11 -9.66
C VAL A 15 -22.90 3.57 -8.43
N LYS A 16 -22.51 4.84 -8.36
CA LYS A 16 -21.82 5.43 -7.21
C LYS A 16 -22.65 5.27 -5.92
N ASP A 17 -23.95 5.52 -6.01
CA ASP A 17 -24.86 5.44 -4.86
C ASP A 17 -25.10 4.00 -4.40
N GLU A 18 -25.22 3.04 -5.32
CA GLU A 18 -25.41 1.62 -5.00
C GLU A 18 -24.14 0.97 -4.45
N THR A 19 -23.00 1.26 -5.06
CA THR A 19 -21.73 0.60 -4.74
C THR A 19 -21.03 1.25 -3.56
N LYS A 20 -21.22 2.56 -3.35
CA LYS A 20 -20.38 3.37 -2.46
C LYS A 20 -18.89 3.30 -2.81
N ALA A 21 -18.56 2.99 -4.07
CA ALA A 21 -17.19 2.92 -4.54
C ALA A 21 -16.50 4.29 -4.39
N HIS A 22 -15.23 4.27 -3.99
CA HIS A 22 -14.43 5.48 -3.83
C HIS A 22 -14.18 6.13 -5.19
N TYR A 23 -13.85 5.33 -6.21
CA TYR A 23 -13.74 5.77 -7.59
C TYR A 23 -14.62 4.94 -8.52
N VAL A 24 -15.17 5.59 -9.54
CA VAL A 24 -15.96 4.95 -10.59
C VAL A 24 -15.47 5.46 -11.95
N LEU A 25 -15.23 4.56 -12.88
CA LEU A 25 -14.88 4.85 -14.28
C LEU A 25 -15.76 4.01 -15.20
N ASN A 26 -16.13 4.53 -16.37
CA ASN A 26 -16.74 3.68 -17.40
C ASN A 26 -15.79 2.53 -17.79
N GLY A 27 -16.34 1.36 -18.12
CA GLY A 27 -15.53 0.20 -18.48
C GLY A 27 -15.31 0.05 -19.99
N GLY A 28 -15.32 -1.20 -20.43
CA GLY A 28 -14.97 -1.62 -21.79
C GLY A 28 -16.08 -1.39 -22.81
N MET A 29 -15.72 -1.64 -24.08
CA MET A 29 -16.57 -1.39 -25.24
C MET A 29 -17.62 -2.50 -25.46
N TRP A 30 -18.72 -2.14 -26.09
CA TRP A 30 -19.73 -3.07 -26.60
C TRP A 30 -19.88 -2.95 -28.11
N ASN A 31 -20.16 -4.07 -28.74
CA ASN A 31 -20.49 -4.14 -30.15
C ASN A 31 -21.90 -3.56 -30.38
N PRO A 32 -22.19 -3.07 -31.60
CA PRO A 32 -23.51 -2.56 -31.95
C PRO A 32 -24.66 -3.56 -31.77
N ASP A 33 -24.36 -4.86 -31.81
CA ASP A 33 -25.32 -5.96 -31.58
C ASP A 33 -25.63 -6.22 -30.09
N GLY A 34 -25.04 -5.43 -29.18
CA GLY A 34 -25.23 -5.55 -27.74
C GLY A 34 -24.36 -6.60 -27.06
N THR A 35 -23.44 -7.25 -27.80
CA THR A 35 -22.43 -8.15 -27.22
C THR A 35 -21.21 -7.37 -26.71
N PRO A 36 -20.55 -7.80 -25.62
CA PRO A 36 -19.32 -7.17 -25.17
C PRO A 36 -18.18 -7.36 -26.18
N CYS A 37 -17.35 -6.33 -26.34
CA CYS A 37 -16.10 -6.40 -27.10
C CYS A 37 -15.09 -7.37 -26.43
N PRO A 38 -13.99 -7.73 -27.11
CA PRO A 38 -13.29 -8.97 -26.82
C PRO A 38 -12.70 -9.04 -25.40
N LEU A 39 -12.80 -10.23 -24.79
CA LEU A 39 -12.38 -10.56 -23.42
C LEU A 39 -12.85 -9.60 -22.33
N LEU A 40 -14.11 -9.78 -21.96
CA LEU A 40 -14.72 -9.26 -20.76
C LEU A 40 -15.10 -10.43 -19.86
N LYS A 41 -14.43 -10.56 -18.73
CA LYS A 41 -14.75 -11.52 -17.67
C LYS A 41 -15.07 -10.74 -16.40
N ALA A 42 -16.21 -11.02 -15.78
CA ALA A 42 -16.61 -10.37 -14.54
C ALA A 42 -17.09 -11.42 -13.54
N GLY A 43 -16.53 -11.41 -12.33
CA GLY A 43 -16.94 -12.34 -11.26
C GLY A 43 -16.84 -13.82 -11.64
N GLY A 44 -15.84 -14.18 -12.45
CA GLY A 44 -15.61 -15.54 -12.93
C GLY A 44 -16.34 -15.91 -14.21
N VAL A 45 -17.30 -15.09 -14.65
CA VAL A 45 -18.11 -15.36 -15.84
C VAL A 45 -17.52 -14.66 -17.06
N MET A 46 -17.20 -15.42 -18.10
CA MET A 46 -16.81 -14.88 -19.40
C MET A 46 -18.05 -14.37 -20.14
N LEU A 47 -18.06 -13.09 -20.51
CA LEU A 47 -19.21 -12.42 -21.12
C LEU A 47 -19.06 -12.21 -22.63
N SER A 48 -17.82 -12.11 -23.15
CA SER A 48 -17.55 -12.04 -24.59
C SER A 48 -16.87 -13.31 -25.11
N GLY A 49 -16.85 -13.47 -26.44
CA GLY A 49 -16.05 -14.52 -27.08
C GLY A 49 -14.54 -14.27 -26.95
N THR A 50 -13.76 -15.35 -27.07
CA THR A 50 -12.28 -15.32 -26.96
C THR A 50 -11.61 -14.96 -28.29
N PRO A 51 -11.00 -13.77 -28.46
CA PRO A 51 -10.09 -13.47 -29.55
C PRO A 51 -8.70 -14.08 -29.30
N TRP A 52 -7.95 -14.32 -30.37
CA TRP A 52 -6.53 -14.62 -30.26
C TRP A 52 -5.74 -13.34 -29.90
N ARG A 53 -4.81 -13.44 -28.94
CA ARG A 53 -3.77 -12.44 -28.61
C ARG A 53 -4.19 -11.16 -27.88
N ALA A 54 -5.37 -11.11 -27.26
CA ALA A 54 -5.75 -9.93 -26.48
C ALA A 54 -4.94 -9.82 -25.18
N VAL A 55 -4.38 -8.64 -24.93
CA VAL A 55 -3.70 -8.26 -23.68
C VAL A 55 -4.60 -7.27 -22.95
N GLY A 56 -4.84 -7.53 -21.67
CA GLY A 56 -5.76 -6.75 -20.83
C GLY A 56 -5.30 -6.73 -19.38
N TYR A 57 -6.19 -6.32 -18.49
CA TYR A 57 -5.98 -6.41 -17.04
C TYR A 57 -6.77 -7.57 -16.46
N ALA A 58 -6.09 -8.40 -15.66
CA ALA A 58 -6.67 -9.49 -14.89
C ALA A 58 -6.57 -9.19 -13.39
N TRP A 59 -7.59 -9.56 -12.61
CA TRP A 59 -7.55 -9.47 -11.14
C TRP A 59 -8.63 -10.33 -10.45
N ASP A 60 -8.31 -10.77 -9.24
CA ASP A 60 -9.29 -11.31 -8.27
C ASP A 60 -9.61 -10.26 -7.21
N LYS A 61 -8.57 -9.57 -6.72
CA LYS A 61 -8.63 -8.49 -5.73
C LYS A 61 -7.89 -7.28 -6.24
N GLY A 62 -8.13 -6.11 -5.64
CA GLY A 62 -7.45 -4.88 -6.07
C GLY A 62 -5.92 -4.99 -6.13
N PRO A 63 -5.24 -5.53 -5.10
CA PRO A 63 -3.78 -5.61 -5.06
C PRO A 63 -3.12 -6.56 -6.06
N ASP A 64 -3.86 -7.50 -6.65
CA ASP A 64 -3.29 -8.49 -7.59
C ASP A 64 -3.46 -8.10 -9.06
N ILE A 65 -4.00 -6.91 -9.32
CA ILE A 65 -4.25 -6.45 -10.69
C ILE A 65 -2.94 -6.40 -11.50
N ARG A 66 -2.98 -7.02 -12.68
CA ARG A 66 -1.81 -7.13 -13.56
C ARG A 66 -2.23 -7.13 -15.03
N MET A 67 -1.35 -6.59 -15.88
CA MET A 67 -1.52 -6.71 -17.32
C MET A 67 -1.10 -8.12 -17.77
N THR A 68 -1.94 -8.81 -18.53
CA THR A 68 -1.67 -10.18 -19.00
C THR A 68 -2.56 -10.56 -20.19
N SER A 69 -2.22 -11.69 -20.83
CA SER A 69 -3.10 -12.41 -21.76
C SER A 69 -3.79 -13.63 -21.13
N GLU A 70 -3.42 -14.01 -19.90
CA GLU A 70 -3.94 -15.17 -19.17
C GLU A 70 -5.29 -14.86 -18.50
N TYR A 71 -6.32 -14.62 -19.30
CA TYR A 71 -7.65 -14.25 -18.80
C TYR A 71 -8.36 -15.35 -17.98
N GLU A 72 -7.92 -16.60 -18.08
CA GLU A 72 -8.49 -17.73 -17.35
C GLU A 72 -8.11 -17.71 -15.87
N ALA A 73 -6.92 -17.20 -15.55
CA ALA A 73 -6.28 -17.28 -14.23
C ALA A 73 -6.85 -16.30 -13.19
N ALA A 74 -7.83 -15.47 -13.54
CA ALA A 74 -8.47 -14.52 -12.63
C ALA A 74 -9.99 -14.46 -12.84
N ALA A 75 -10.73 -14.04 -11.83
CA ALA A 75 -12.17 -13.87 -11.88
C ALA A 75 -12.59 -12.69 -12.77
N ASN A 76 -11.76 -11.66 -12.87
CA ASN A 76 -12.04 -10.48 -13.69
C ASN A 76 -10.97 -10.31 -14.75
N PHE A 77 -11.41 -9.93 -15.95
CA PHE A 77 -10.54 -9.60 -17.06
C PHE A 77 -11.20 -8.55 -17.94
N ILE A 78 -10.42 -7.55 -18.36
CA ILE A 78 -10.87 -6.57 -19.34
C ILE A 78 -9.74 -6.28 -20.35
N ALA A 79 -10.03 -6.49 -21.62
CA ALA A 79 -9.19 -6.03 -22.73
C ALA A 79 -10.00 -5.14 -23.67
N VAL A 80 -9.35 -4.11 -24.19
CA VAL A 80 -9.90 -3.26 -25.26
C VAL A 80 -8.76 -2.94 -26.20
N THR A 81 -8.02 -1.84 -26.00
CA THR A 81 -6.89 -1.46 -26.85
C THR A 81 -5.65 -1.23 -25.97
N PRO A 82 -4.64 -2.11 -26.02
CA PRO A 82 -3.37 -1.88 -25.34
C PRO A 82 -2.69 -0.61 -25.86
N LEU A 83 -2.26 0.25 -24.94
CA LEU A 83 -1.50 1.47 -25.25
C LEU A 83 -0.04 1.33 -24.81
N ILE A 84 0.19 0.78 -23.62
CA ILE A 84 1.52 0.62 -23.03
C ILE A 84 1.59 -0.80 -22.49
N LEU A 85 2.59 -1.57 -22.94
CA LEU A 85 2.81 -2.95 -22.52
C LEU A 85 3.84 -3.00 -21.39
N THR A 86 3.55 -3.79 -20.35
CA THR A 86 4.48 -4.02 -19.24
C THR A 86 5.85 -4.47 -19.76
N GLY A 87 6.91 -3.79 -19.33
CA GLY A 87 8.30 -4.11 -19.70
C GLY A 87 8.70 -3.76 -21.14
N THR A 88 7.75 -3.36 -21.99
CA THR A 88 8.02 -2.97 -23.40
C THR A 88 7.83 -1.47 -23.64
N GLY A 89 6.89 -0.84 -22.92
CA GLY A 89 6.57 0.58 -23.09
C GLY A 89 5.44 0.85 -24.09
N PRO A 90 5.31 2.09 -24.59
CA PRO A 90 4.22 2.47 -25.49
C PRO A 90 4.27 1.67 -26.79
N VAL A 91 3.13 1.12 -27.21
CA VAL A 91 3.04 0.37 -28.47
C VAL A 91 3.24 1.30 -29.65
N GLY A 92 3.93 0.86 -30.70
CA GLY A 92 4.19 1.70 -31.89
C GLY A 92 2.92 2.23 -32.56
N ALA A 93 1.92 1.35 -32.75
CA ALA A 93 0.59 1.71 -33.24
C ALA A 93 -0.48 1.00 -32.39
N PRO A 94 -1.36 1.73 -31.68
CA PRO A 94 -2.47 1.13 -30.95
C PRO A 94 -3.40 0.36 -31.90
N SER A 95 -3.71 -0.89 -31.57
CA SER A 95 -4.57 -1.74 -32.41
C SER A 95 -6.03 -1.51 -32.07
N TYR A 96 -6.74 -0.79 -32.93
CA TYR A 96 -8.17 -0.49 -32.75
C TYR A 96 -8.93 -0.42 -34.08
N GLY A 97 -10.24 -0.68 -34.04
CA GLY A 97 -11.14 -0.47 -35.18
C GLY A 97 -11.53 1.00 -35.35
N SER A 98 -11.90 1.42 -36.57
CA SER A 98 -12.17 2.84 -36.91
C SER A 98 -13.13 3.56 -35.94
N ALA A 99 -14.10 2.86 -35.37
CA ALA A 99 -15.04 3.39 -34.37
C ALA A 99 -14.35 3.95 -33.11
N GLN A 100 -13.18 3.42 -32.74
CA GLN A 100 -12.41 3.84 -31.56
C GLN A 100 -11.45 5.00 -31.86
N GLY A 101 -11.17 5.31 -33.14
CA GLY A 101 -10.18 6.31 -33.55
C GLY A 101 -10.63 7.77 -33.36
N GLY A 102 -9.82 8.73 -33.82
CA GLY A 102 -10.15 10.16 -33.83
C GLY A 102 -10.05 10.87 -32.47
N ARG A 103 -10.17 12.20 -32.47
CA ARG A 103 -10.08 13.02 -31.25
C ARG A 103 -11.43 13.07 -30.54
N ARG A 104 -11.48 12.58 -29.30
CA ARG A 104 -12.70 12.48 -28.47
C ARG A 104 -12.34 12.29 -26.99
N GLY A 105 -13.33 12.29 -26.11
CA GLY A 105 -13.14 11.91 -24.71
C GLY A 105 -12.57 10.51 -24.57
N ARG A 106 -11.72 10.27 -23.58
CA ARG A 106 -11.03 8.99 -23.40
C ARG A 106 -11.11 8.52 -21.97
N SER A 107 -11.07 7.20 -21.79
CA SER A 107 -10.83 6.59 -20.49
C SER A 107 -9.75 5.51 -20.63
N ALA A 108 -8.99 5.29 -19.56
CA ALA A 108 -7.97 4.25 -19.52
C ALA A 108 -7.78 3.72 -18.11
N ILE A 109 -7.36 2.46 -18.03
CA ILE A 109 -6.89 1.80 -16.81
C ILE A 109 -5.44 1.36 -17.02
N GLY A 110 -4.63 1.50 -15.98
CA GLY A 110 -3.21 1.20 -16.08
C GLY A 110 -2.54 0.98 -14.74
N LEU A 111 -1.22 0.81 -14.79
CA LEU A 111 -0.35 0.84 -13.62
C LEU A 111 0.68 1.96 -13.74
N ARG A 112 0.91 2.69 -12.65
CA ARG A 112 1.95 3.72 -12.54
C ARG A 112 2.65 3.57 -11.20
N GLY A 113 3.97 3.31 -11.22
CA GLY A 113 4.74 3.10 -9.99
C GLY A 113 4.31 1.86 -9.17
N GLY A 114 3.63 0.89 -9.80
CA GLY A 114 3.03 -0.27 -9.13
C GLY A 114 1.60 -0.07 -8.65
N ASP A 115 1.10 1.17 -8.64
CA ASP A 115 -0.26 1.49 -8.22
C ASP A 115 -1.25 1.50 -9.40
N LEU A 116 -2.52 1.23 -9.09
CA LEU A 116 -3.62 1.40 -10.03
C LEU A 116 -3.71 2.87 -10.48
N ALA A 117 -3.71 3.08 -11.79
CA ALA A 117 -3.92 4.38 -12.40
C ALA A 117 -5.19 4.39 -13.25
N LEU A 118 -6.02 5.41 -13.06
CA LEU A 118 -7.25 5.64 -13.82
C LEU A 118 -7.15 6.98 -14.54
N TYR A 119 -7.66 7.02 -15.76
CA TYR A 119 -7.71 8.23 -16.57
C TYR A 119 -9.11 8.41 -17.14
N CYS A 120 -9.58 9.66 -17.17
CA CYS A 120 -10.80 10.05 -17.86
C CYS A 120 -10.65 11.47 -18.40
N SER A 121 -11.09 11.71 -19.63
CA SER A 121 -11.26 13.02 -20.24
C SER A 121 -12.66 13.18 -20.84
N GLY A 122 -13.14 14.43 -20.88
CA GLY A 122 -14.46 14.76 -21.40
C GLY A 122 -14.56 14.60 -22.90
N ASP A 123 -15.76 14.30 -23.41
CA ASP A 123 -16.00 14.34 -24.85
C ASP A 123 -16.25 15.77 -25.32
N GLY A 124 -15.62 16.15 -26.45
CA GLY A 124 -15.70 17.51 -26.98
C GLY A 124 -14.96 18.58 -26.18
N THR A 125 -14.20 18.21 -25.15
CA THR A 125 -13.43 19.13 -24.30
C THR A 125 -11.99 19.32 -24.81
N GLY A 126 -11.24 20.26 -24.21
CA GLY A 126 -9.87 20.58 -24.63
C GLY A 126 -8.89 19.41 -24.49
N ASP A 127 -9.12 18.54 -23.52
CA ASP A 127 -8.40 17.31 -23.17
C ASP A 127 -8.81 16.08 -24.01
N ALA A 128 -9.72 16.24 -24.99
CA ALA A 128 -10.02 15.20 -25.97
C ALA A 128 -8.76 14.82 -26.77
N ALA A 129 -8.56 13.52 -26.98
CA ALA A 129 -7.32 12.97 -27.55
C ALA A 129 -7.58 11.85 -28.57
N THR A 130 -6.66 11.66 -29.51
CA THR A 130 -6.57 10.41 -30.28
C THR A 130 -5.99 9.30 -29.41
N PRO A 131 -6.13 8.01 -29.78
CA PRO A 131 -5.50 6.91 -29.03
C PRO A 131 -3.97 7.06 -28.91
N GLU A 132 -3.30 7.60 -29.92
CA GLU A 132 -1.85 7.87 -29.93
C GLU A 132 -1.49 9.00 -28.97
N THR A 133 -2.21 10.12 -29.03
CA THR A 133 -1.99 11.24 -28.10
C THR A 133 -2.23 10.81 -26.65
N LEU A 134 -3.25 9.98 -26.41
CA LEU A 134 -3.49 9.39 -25.09
C LEU A 134 -2.32 8.50 -24.66
N ARG A 135 -1.89 7.57 -25.52
CA ARG A 135 -0.73 6.69 -25.24
C ARG A 135 0.50 7.51 -24.83
N ASP A 136 0.86 8.51 -25.64
CA ASP A 136 2.06 9.31 -25.42
C ASP A 136 1.95 10.14 -24.15
N GLY A 137 0.77 10.70 -23.86
CA GLY A 137 0.49 11.41 -22.62
C GLY A 137 0.62 10.52 -21.39
N LEU A 138 0.01 9.32 -21.40
CA LEU A 138 0.12 8.37 -20.28
C LEU A 138 1.56 7.89 -20.08
N ALA A 139 2.29 7.63 -21.16
CA ALA A 139 3.70 7.26 -21.10
C ALA A 139 4.55 8.38 -20.51
N GLY A 140 4.34 9.64 -20.93
CA GLY A 140 5.00 10.82 -20.37
C GLY A 140 4.70 11.06 -18.89
N LEU A 141 3.55 10.60 -18.40
CA LEU A 141 3.18 10.59 -16.98
C LEU A 141 3.77 9.41 -16.20
N GLY A 142 4.61 8.58 -16.82
CA GLY A 142 5.29 7.45 -16.19
C GLY A 142 4.43 6.20 -16.00
N TRP A 143 3.33 6.06 -16.76
CA TRP A 143 2.53 4.84 -16.70
C TRP A 143 3.34 3.66 -17.26
N ALA A 144 3.47 2.60 -16.46
CA ALA A 144 4.23 1.40 -16.81
C ALA A 144 3.44 0.46 -17.72
N SER A 145 2.11 0.53 -17.69
CA SER A 145 1.20 -0.21 -18.56
C SER A 145 -0.16 0.48 -18.63
N ALA A 146 -0.87 0.33 -19.75
CA ALA A 146 -2.17 0.95 -19.96
C ALA A 146 -3.01 0.26 -21.04
N VAL A 147 -4.32 0.19 -20.81
CA VAL A 147 -5.35 -0.18 -21.78
C VAL A 147 -6.33 0.99 -21.92
N MET A 148 -6.58 1.44 -23.15
CA MET A 148 -7.64 2.37 -23.48
C MET A 148 -8.99 1.67 -23.38
N LEU A 149 -9.93 2.26 -22.66
CA LEU A 149 -11.30 1.77 -22.44
C LEU A 149 -12.29 2.41 -23.44
N ASP A 150 -13.60 2.27 -23.20
CA ASP A 150 -14.61 2.90 -24.06
C ASP A 150 -14.52 4.45 -23.99
N GLY A 151 -14.71 5.10 -25.13
CA GLY A 151 -14.40 6.51 -25.33
C GLY A 151 -15.58 7.34 -25.82
N GLY A 152 -15.29 8.59 -26.23
CA GLY A 152 -16.30 9.55 -26.66
C GLY A 152 -17.36 9.77 -25.60
N GLY A 153 -18.63 9.81 -26.00
CA GLY A 153 -19.76 10.00 -25.09
C GLY A 153 -19.96 8.90 -24.02
N SER A 154 -19.14 7.84 -23.98
CA SER A 154 -19.09 6.90 -22.85
C SER A 154 -18.17 7.36 -21.72
N SER A 155 -17.21 8.25 -22.02
CA SER A 155 -16.15 8.67 -21.09
C SER A 155 -16.74 9.45 -19.92
N GLN A 156 -16.74 8.84 -18.74
CA GLN A 156 -17.26 9.46 -17.54
C GLN A 156 -16.68 8.80 -16.29
N CYS A 157 -16.51 9.60 -15.24
CA CYS A 157 -15.91 9.16 -13.99
C CYS A 157 -16.39 9.95 -12.77
N ASP A 158 -16.18 9.36 -11.60
CA ASP A 158 -16.15 10.02 -10.30
C ASP A 158 -14.87 9.57 -9.60
N PHE A 159 -13.88 10.45 -9.48
CA PHE A 159 -12.61 10.20 -8.81
C PHE A 159 -12.56 10.87 -7.45
N GLY A 160 -13.50 10.50 -6.56
CA GLY A 160 -13.56 11.05 -5.21
C GLY A 160 -14.20 12.44 -5.17
N GLY A 161 -15.19 12.66 -6.05
CA GLY A 161 -15.90 13.95 -6.17
C GLY A 161 -15.49 14.77 -7.39
N GLU A 162 -14.29 14.58 -7.92
CA GLU A 162 -13.92 15.10 -9.24
C GLU A 162 -14.63 14.29 -10.31
N ARG A 163 -15.51 14.95 -11.08
CA ARG A 163 -16.46 14.27 -11.97
C ARG A 163 -16.36 14.76 -13.40
N ILE A 164 -16.30 13.80 -14.31
CA ILE A 164 -16.61 13.98 -15.73
C ILE A 164 -17.90 13.20 -15.97
N THR A 165 -18.93 13.88 -16.48
CA THR A 165 -20.25 13.28 -16.66
C THR A 165 -20.63 13.20 -18.13
N ALA A 166 -21.35 12.14 -18.50
CA ALA A 166 -21.93 11.97 -19.81
C ALA A 166 -23.39 11.50 -19.68
N SER A 167 -24.21 11.79 -20.69
CA SER A 167 -25.62 11.36 -20.71
C SER A 167 -25.79 9.87 -20.97
N ARG A 168 -24.78 9.21 -21.53
CA ARG A 168 -24.81 7.80 -21.90
C ARG A 168 -24.76 6.92 -20.64
N LYS A 169 -25.66 5.95 -20.57
CA LYS A 169 -25.51 4.80 -19.67
C LYS A 169 -24.59 3.80 -20.35
N VAL A 170 -23.49 3.44 -19.70
CA VAL A 170 -22.54 2.47 -20.23
C VAL A 170 -22.88 1.05 -19.79
N HIS A 171 -22.36 0.07 -20.49
CA HIS A 171 -22.66 -1.33 -20.21
C HIS A 171 -21.99 -1.85 -18.95
N ASN A 172 -20.78 -1.39 -18.63
CA ASN A 172 -20.06 -1.75 -17.42
C ASN A 172 -19.27 -0.59 -16.82
N TRP A 173 -18.90 -0.77 -15.56
CA TRP A 173 -18.22 0.21 -14.73
C TRP A 173 -17.07 -0.46 -13.99
N ILE A 174 -15.97 0.26 -13.85
CA ILE A 174 -14.87 -0.11 -12.97
C ILE A 174 -15.08 0.64 -11.66
N CYS A 175 -15.38 -0.11 -10.59
CA CYS A 175 -15.60 0.42 -9.27
C CYS A 175 -14.38 0.11 -8.39
N VAL A 176 -13.75 1.15 -7.84
CA VAL A 176 -12.59 1.01 -6.97
C VAL A 176 -12.99 1.31 -5.54
N TYR A 177 -12.71 0.34 -4.68
CA TYR A 177 -12.84 0.45 -3.24
C TYR A 177 -11.43 0.59 -2.70
N LEU A 178 -11.11 1.78 -2.20
CA LEU A 178 -9.95 1.92 -1.36
C LEU A 178 -10.24 1.13 -0.09
N LYS A 179 -9.22 0.43 0.43
CA LYS A 179 -9.26 0.13 1.86
C LYS A 179 -9.51 1.47 2.53
N GLN A 180 -10.46 1.51 3.46
CA GLN A 180 -10.39 2.54 4.47
C GLN A 180 -8.92 2.51 4.90
N ALA A 181 -8.22 3.64 4.78
CA ALA A 181 -7.11 3.80 5.69
C ALA A 181 -7.73 3.41 7.03
N GLU A 182 -7.16 2.41 7.71
CA GLU A 182 -7.27 2.47 9.15
C GLU A 182 -6.96 3.92 9.42
N GLN A 183 -7.95 4.66 9.92
CA GLN A 183 -7.60 5.86 10.62
C GLN A 183 -6.68 5.31 11.67
N THR A 184 -5.37 5.36 11.40
CA THR A 184 -4.40 5.47 12.45
C THR A 184 -5.00 6.60 13.25
N PRO A 185 -5.51 6.32 14.46
CA PRO A 185 -6.00 7.38 15.31
C PRO A 185 -4.92 8.47 15.26
N PRO A 186 -5.29 9.76 15.10
CA PRO A 186 -4.32 10.82 14.87
C PRO A 186 -3.12 10.60 15.78
N GLY A 187 -1.98 10.25 15.17
CA GLY A 187 -0.79 9.72 15.83
C GLY A 187 -1.01 9.23 17.27
N GLN A 188 -1.42 7.97 17.46
CA GLN A 188 -0.80 7.26 18.57
C GLN A 188 0.65 7.05 18.16
N GLU A 189 1.49 8.01 18.53
CA GLU A 189 2.91 7.74 18.65
C GLU A 189 3.01 6.48 19.50
N GLU A 190 3.44 5.38 18.89
CA GLU A 190 3.56 4.12 19.59
C GLU A 190 4.41 4.38 20.82
N SER A 191 3.81 4.21 21.98
CA SER A 191 4.50 4.25 23.26
C SER A 191 5.72 3.34 23.16
N MET A 192 6.92 3.91 23.27
CA MET A 192 8.18 3.18 23.45
C MET A 192 8.23 2.50 24.83
N GLY A 193 7.18 2.66 25.63
CA GLY A 193 7.06 2.13 26.98
C GLY A 193 6.74 3.24 27.99
N LYS A 194 6.31 2.80 29.16
CA LYS A 194 6.19 3.68 30.33
C LYS A 194 7.51 3.70 31.07
N TYR A 195 7.90 4.87 31.57
CA TYR A 195 9.14 5.07 32.29
C TYR A 195 8.89 5.83 33.59
N THR A 196 9.63 5.52 34.63
CA THR A 196 9.59 6.23 35.92
C THR A 196 10.73 7.23 36.00
N VAL A 197 10.44 8.47 36.41
CA VAL A 197 11.46 9.48 36.68
C VAL A 197 12.22 9.14 37.96
N THR A 198 13.55 8.99 37.88
CA THR A 198 14.38 8.50 39.00
C THR A 198 15.09 9.58 39.85
N PRO A 199 15.49 10.76 39.33
CA PRO A 199 16.20 11.73 40.16
C PRO A 199 15.32 12.29 41.27
N SER A 200 15.83 12.38 42.49
CA SER A 200 15.10 12.88 43.68
C SER A 200 14.53 14.29 43.53
N ILE A 201 15.16 15.13 42.70
CA ILE A 201 14.72 16.49 42.38
C ILE A 201 13.80 16.58 41.15
N GLY A 202 13.53 15.45 40.49
CA GLY A 202 12.81 15.38 39.21
C GLY A 202 13.69 15.63 37.99
N VAL A 203 13.07 15.63 36.80
CA VAL A 203 13.71 15.86 35.51
C VAL A 203 13.12 17.09 34.82
N ASN A 204 13.98 17.92 34.21
CA ASN A 204 13.52 19.07 33.43
C ASN A 204 12.93 18.63 32.08
N ILE A 205 11.80 19.21 31.70
CA ILE A 205 11.18 19.07 30.39
C ILE A 205 11.66 20.21 29.50
N ARG A 206 12.11 19.90 28.29
CA ARG A 206 12.69 20.85 27.32
C ARG A 206 11.91 20.88 26.02
N SER A 207 12.00 21.99 25.29
CA SER A 207 11.33 22.16 24.00
C SER A 207 11.93 21.32 22.86
N GLY A 208 13.12 20.75 23.06
CA GLY A 208 13.78 19.86 22.11
C GLY A 208 14.78 18.93 22.80
N PRO A 209 15.30 17.93 22.08
CA PRO A 209 16.23 16.93 22.62
C PRO A 209 17.63 17.52 22.76
N GLY A 210 17.93 18.06 23.93
CA GLY A 210 19.23 18.62 24.24
C GLY A 210 19.19 19.69 25.32
N THR A 211 20.31 19.89 26.01
CA THR A 211 20.43 20.91 27.07
C THR A 211 20.42 22.34 26.54
N GLY A 212 20.67 22.54 25.25
CA GLY A 212 20.57 23.84 24.57
C GLY A 212 19.14 24.32 24.30
N TYR A 213 18.14 23.43 24.39
CA TYR A 213 16.73 23.79 24.23
C TYR A 213 16.15 24.36 25.52
N GLY A 214 15.22 25.32 25.39
CA GLY A 214 14.59 26.00 26.52
C GLY A 214 13.84 25.02 27.44
N LYS A 215 13.90 25.28 28.75
CA LYS A 215 13.09 24.55 29.75
C LYS A 215 11.64 24.98 29.61
N VAL A 216 10.75 24.02 29.41
CA VAL A 216 9.29 24.22 29.29
C VAL A 216 8.51 23.62 30.46
N GLY A 217 9.16 22.83 31.33
CA GLY A 217 8.55 22.26 32.51
C GLY A 217 9.49 21.36 33.31
N ALA A 218 8.93 20.54 34.20
CA ALA A 218 9.63 19.47 34.90
C ALA A 218 8.66 18.36 35.32
N TYR A 219 9.16 17.13 35.44
CA TYR A 219 8.46 16.03 36.11
C TYR A 219 9.09 15.76 37.48
N PRO A 220 8.30 15.62 38.55
CA PRO A 220 8.79 15.14 39.84
C PRO A 220 9.31 13.69 39.78
N VAL A 221 10.13 13.30 40.76
CA VAL A 221 10.53 11.91 40.99
C VAL A 221 9.30 10.99 41.10
N GLY A 222 9.42 9.76 40.62
CA GLY A 222 8.35 8.76 40.65
C GLY A 222 7.25 8.98 39.61
N THR A 223 7.28 10.08 38.85
CA THR A 223 6.30 10.29 37.78
C THR A 223 6.50 9.21 36.72
N VAL A 224 5.42 8.50 36.39
CA VAL A 224 5.38 7.59 35.25
C VAL A 224 5.03 8.40 34.01
N VAL A 225 5.93 8.40 33.04
CA VAL A 225 5.80 9.12 31.77
C VAL A 225 5.70 8.12 30.62
N ASP A 226 4.94 8.49 29.61
CA ASP A 226 4.92 7.77 28.34
C ASP A 226 5.98 8.37 27.42
N VAL A 227 6.92 7.55 26.94
CA VAL A 227 7.92 8.00 25.98
C VAL A 227 7.44 7.63 24.59
N LEU A 228 7.21 8.64 23.77
CA LEU A 228 6.56 8.51 22.47
C LEU A 228 7.59 8.47 21.32
N GLU A 229 8.81 8.92 21.58
CA GLU A 229 9.93 8.96 20.65
C GLU A 229 11.24 9.02 21.45
N ALA A 230 12.32 8.41 20.96
CA ALA A 230 13.66 8.53 21.52
C ALA A 230 14.62 9.09 20.48
N ARG A 231 15.36 10.15 20.81
CA ARG A 231 16.34 10.78 19.92
C ARG A 231 17.53 11.30 20.72
N ASP A 232 18.75 10.90 20.33
CA ASP A 232 20.02 11.40 20.90
C ASP A 232 20.08 11.33 22.44
N GLY A 233 19.52 10.28 23.05
CA GLY A 233 19.45 10.12 24.51
C GLY A 233 18.31 10.88 25.21
N TRP A 234 17.37 11.47 24.45
CA TRP A 234 16.20 12.16 24.97
C TRP A 234 14.91 11.45 24.56
N GLY A 235 13.95 11.38 25.49
CA GLY A 235 12.62 10.83 25.27
C GLY A 235 11.60 11.96 25.11
N ARG A 236 10.75 11.88 24.08
CA ARG A 236 9.67 12.83 23.87
C ARG A 236 8.42 12.42 24.65
N THR A 237 8.03 13.37 25.48
CA THR A 237 6.79 13.57 26.24
C THR A 237 5.50 13.81 25.47
N ASP A 238 4.35 13.71 26.13
CA ASP A 238 3.21 14.60 25.85
C ASP A 238 3.53 16.07 26.18
N LYS A 239 4.43 16.33 27.15
CA LYS A 239 4.79 17.69 27.62
C LYS A 239 6.11 18.25 27.06
N GLY A 240 6.85 17.47 26.29
CA GLY A 240 8.17 17.84 25.75
C GLY A 240 9.27 16.83 26.09
N TRP A 241 10.52 17.19 25.83
CA TRP A 241 11.67 16.27 25.85
C TRP A 241 12.32 16.17 27.23
N VAL A 242 12.63 14.96 27.66
CA VAL A 242 13.36 14.66 28.91
C VAL A 242 14.55 13.76 28.62
N SER A 243 15.61 13.84 29.43
CA SER A 243 16.77 12.96 29.25
C SER A 243 16.43 11.53 29.66
N LEU A 244 16.64 10.56 28.77
CA LEU A 244 16.41 9.13 29.05
C LEU A 244 17.32 8.61 30.16
N ALA A 245 18.49 9.23 30.38
CA ALA A 245 19.39 8.88 31.48
C ALA A 245 18.78 9.07 32.88
N TYR A 246 17.64 9.76 32.97
CA TYR A 246 16.90 10.03 34.22
C TYR A 246 15.57 9.28 34.28
N LEU A 247 15.37 8.32 33.39
CA LEU A 247 14.19 7.50 33.27
C LEU A 247 14.57 6.03 33.44
N GLU A 248 13.73 5.27 34.15
CA GLU A 248 13.84 3.83 34.28
C GLU A 248 12.60 3.18 33.66
N ALA A 249 12.78 2.17 32.81
CA ALA A 249 11.65 1.52 32.14
C ALA A 249 10.75 0.84 33.18
N VAL A 250 9.45 1.03 33.05
CA VAL A 250 8.45 0.24 33.77
C VAL A 250 8.23 -1.03 32.95
N GLU A 251 8.56 -2.20 33.51
CA GLU A 251 8.26 -3.48 32.87
C GLU A 251 6.76 -3.55 32.56
N GLY A 252 6.43 -3.62 31.26
CA GLY A 252 5.07 -3.81 30.80
C GLY A 252 4.57 -5.23 31.09
N PRO A 253 3.27 -5.51 30.93
CA PRO A 253 2.77 -6.88 31.02
C PRO A 253 3.51 -7.80 30.04
N GLN A 254 3.94 -8.96 30.54
CA GLN A 254 4.58 -10.02 29.75
C GLN A 254 3.72 -10.31 28.51
N ARG A 255 4.25 -10.04 27.32
CA ARG A 255 3.57 -10.40 26.08
C ARG A 255 3.65 -11.92 25.92
N VAL A 256 2.58 -12.54 25.45
CA VAL A 256 2.54 -13.97 25.13
C VAL A 256 2.05 -14.18 23.71
N THR A 257 2.48 -15.26 23.06
CA THR A 257 1.91 -15.72 21.79
C THR A 257 0.49 -16.25 21.98
N ASP A 258 -0.24 -16.51 20.90
CA ASP A 258 -1.58 -17.15 20.94
C ASP A 258 -1.56 -18.54 21.60
N THR A 259 -0.38 -19.17 21.65
CA THR A 259 -0.12 -20.46 22.32
C THR A 259 0.33 -20.32 23.79
N GLY A 260 0.44 -19.10 24.30
CA GLY A 260 0.85 -18.82 25.68
C GLY A 260 2.37 -18.80 25.92
N LEU A 261 3.19 -18.85 24.86
CA LEU A 261 4.65 -18.73 25.01
C LEU A 261 5.00 -17.29 25.36
N ALA A 262 5.83 -17.12 26.39
CA ALA A 262 6.35 -15.83 26.82
C ALA A 262 7.20 -15.19 25.70
N ILE A 263 6.82 -14.00 25.26
CA ILE A 263 7.62 -13.16 24.37
C ILE A 263 8.53 -12.31 25.24
N GLN A 264 9.83 -12.50 25.08
CA GLN A 264 10.86 -11.68 25.73
C GLN A 264 11.44 -10.71 24.71
N THR A 265 11.60 -9.45 25.11
CA THR A 265 12.29 -8.45 24.30
C THR A 265 13.75 -8.40 24.73
N HIS A 266 14.65 -8.73 23.83
CA HIS A 266 16.10 -8.59 24.02
C HIS A 266 16.66 -7.73 22.88
N LEU A 267 17.38 -6.67 23.21
CA LEU A 267 17.98 -5.75 22.24
C LEU A 267 19.49 -5.76 22.45
N ILE A 268 20.27 -5.79 21.36
CA ILE A 268 21.72 -5.55 21.41
C ILE A 268 21.97 -4.19 22.09
N ALA A 269 23.02 -4.07 22.88
CA ALA A 269 23.38 -2.84 23.57
C ALA A 269 23.36 -1.59 22.65
N PRO A 270 22.84 -0.43 23.12
CA PRO A 270 22.89 0.81 22.34
C PRO A 270 24.34 1.19 22.01
N GLY A 271 24.62 1.47 20.74
CA GLY A 271 25.94 1.90 20.26
C GLY A 271 26.85 0.78 19.79
N ALA A 272 26.46 -0.50 19.93
CA ALA A 272 27.20 -1.60 19.31
C ALA A 272 27.11 -1.54 17.79
N ASP A 273 28.20 -1.85 17.10
CA ASP A 273 28.32 -1.76 15.64
C ASP A 273 27.33 -2.69 14.91
N ASN A 274 26.97 -3.81 15.53
CA ASN A 274 25.99 -4.77 15.02
C ASN A 274 24.52 -4.43 15.34
N ARG A 275 24.25 -3.26 15.94
CA ARG A 275 22.90 -2.75 16.14
C ARG A 275 22.51 -1.79 15.00
N PRO A 276 21.67 -2.22 14.02
CA PRO A 276 21.22 -1.32 12.97
C PRO A 276 20.42 -0.16 13.57
N GLY A 277 20.93 1.06 13.44
CA GLY A 277 20.33 2.29 13.99
C GLY A 277 19.06 2.77 13.28
N GLY A 278 18.39 1.91 12.53
CA GLY A 278 17.18 2.22 11.76
C GLY A 278 15.97 1.39 12.20
N SER A 279 14.80 1.73 11.68
CA SER A 279 13.58 0.92 11.85
C SER A 279 13.62 -0.28 10.91
N ASN A 280 13.43 -1.50 11.43
CA ASN A 280 13.15 -2.67 10.59
C ASN A 280 11.69 -2.55 10.13
N PRO A 281 11.42 -2.35 8.82
CA PRO A 281 10.06 -2.17 8.32
C PRO A 281 9.20 -3.44 8.39
N CYS A 282 9.71 -4.53 8.99
CA CYS A 282 9.00 -5.79 9.25
C CYS A 282 8.30 -6.37 8.01
N LYS A 283 8.88 -6.16 6.82
CA LYS A 283 8.28 -6.57 5.54
C LYS A 283 8.35 -8.08 5.30
N TYR A 284 9.34 -8.73 5.90
CA TYR A 284 9.61 -10.15 5.75
C TYR A 284 10.05 -10.71 7.10
N ILE A 285 9.64 -11.94 7.39
CA ILE A 285 10.17 -12.74 8.49
C ILE A 285 11.03 -13.82 7.84
N THR A 286 12.31 -13.85 8.21
CA THR A 286 13.21 -14.95 7.86
C THR A 286 13.19 -15.95 9.00
N ILE A 287 12.73 -17.17 8.73
CA ILE A 287 12.75 -18.28 9.67
C ILE A 287 13.82 -19.25 9.17
N HIS A 288 14.76 -19.60 10.04
CA HIS A 288 15.78 -20.60 9.78
C HIS A 288 15.97 -21.43 11.05
N GLU A 289 16.13 -22.73 10.87
CA GLU A 289 16.38 -23.65 11.97
C GLU A 289 17.87 -23.65 12.30
N THR A 290 18.21 -23.72 13.58
CA THR A 290 19.59 -23.96 14.00
C THR A 290 19.96 -25.42 13.77
N GLY A 291 21.14 -25.67 13.19
CA GLY A 291 21.69 -27.01 13.03
C GLY A 291 22.36 -27.58 14.28
N ASN A 292 22.37 -26.83 15.39
CA ASN A 292 23.07 -27.19 16.63
C ASN A 292 22.10 -27.70 17.70
N ALA A 293 22.08 -29.02 17.92
CA ALA A 293 21.24 -29.68 18.92
C ALA A 293 21.93 -29.90 20.29
N ALA A 294 23.06 -29.23 20.54
CA ALA A 294 23.78 -29.37 21.81
C ALA A 294 22.95 -28.81 22.98
N LYS A 295 23.07 -29.43 24.16
CA LYS A 295 22.44 -28.94 25.39
C LYS A 295 22.90 -27.51 25.69
N GLY A 296 21.95 -26.57 25.79
CA GLY A 296 22.21 -25.15 26.05
C GLY A 296 22.40 -24.29 24.79
N ALA A 297 22.14 -24.83 23.60
CA ALA A 297 22.07 -24.06 22.36
C ALA A 297 20.64 -23.50 22.12
N ASP A 298 20.08 -22.83 23.12
CA ASP A 298 18.72 -22.26 23.11
C ASP A 298 18.70 -20.81 22.60
N ALA A 299 17.51 -20.22 22.47
CA ALA A 299 17.32 -18.86 22.00
C ALA A 299 17.98 -17.83 22.94
N ALA A 300 18.06 -18.12 24.24
CA ALA A 300 18.74 -17.27 25.21
C ALA A 300 20.27 -17.26 24.98
N ALA A 301 20.87 -18.43 24.76
CA ALA A 301 22.29 -18.56 24.41
C ALA A 301 22.60 -17.91 23.05
N HIS A 302 21.69 -18.03 22.07
CA HIS A 302 21.80 -17.32 20.81
C HIS A 302 21.79 -15.80 21.01
N GLY A 303 20.87 -15.29 21.82
CA GLY A 303 20.82 -13.87 22.18
C GLY A 303 22.08 -13.38 22.87
N ALA A 304 22.61 -14.14 23.82
CA ALA A 304 23.85 -13.81 24.52
C ALA A 304 25.06 -13.76 23.56
N TYR A 305 25.10 -14.61 22.53
CA TYR A 305 26.13 -14.54 21.49
C TYR A 305 26.02 -13.26 20.66
N LEU A 306 24.80 -12.88 20.23
CA LEU A 306 24.58 -11.67 19.44
C LEU A 306 24.99 -10.39 20.19
N ASP A 307 24.84 -10.36 21.51
CA ASP A 307 25.21 -9.23 22.38
C ASP A 307 26.68 -9.29 22.88
N SER A 308 27.48 -10.24 22.40
CA SER A 308 28.89 -10.39 22.79
C SER A 308 29.84 -9.65 21.85
N ASP A 309 31.07 -9.38 22.31
CA ASP A 309 32.18 -8.85 21.48
C ASP A 309 32.39 -9.67 20.19
N ALA A 310 32.13 -10.98 20.24
CA ALA A 310 32.24 -11.85 19.07
C ALA A 310 31.11 -11.58 18.07
N GLY A 311 29.87 -11.42 18.56
CA GLY A 311 28.72 -11.07 17.74
C GLY A 311 28.85 -9.70 17.09
N GLU A 312 29.37 -8.72 17.83
CA GLU A 312 29.67 -7.39 17.32
C GLU A 312 30.75 -7.45 16.23
N ARG A 313 31.88 -8.12 16.50
CA ARG A 313 32.99 -8.28 15.53
C ARG A 313 32.56 -8.96 14.23
N ASP A 314 31.66 -9.92 14.31
CA ASP A 314 31.15 -10.66 13.15
C ASP A 314 29.95 -9.95 12.48
N MET A 315 29.56 -8.77 12.97
CA MET A 315 28.47 -7.93 12.45
C MET A 315 27.12 -8.67 12.34
N VAL A 316 26.87 -9.60 13.25
CA VAL A 316 25.62 -10.38 13.29
C VAL A 316 24.57 -9.67 14.15
N SER A 317 23.33 -9.60 13.65
CA SER A 317 22.25 -8.87 14.29
C SER A 317 20.99 -9.72 14.45
N TRP A 318 20.02 -9.18 15.19
CA TRP A 318 18.80 -9.87 15.58
C TRP A 318 17.89 -10.27 14.41
N HIS A 319 17.30 -11.45 14.56
CA HIS A 319 16.04 -11.89 13.96
C HIS A 319 15.19 -12.52 15.07
N TYR A 320 13.93 -12.85 14.79
CA TYR A 320 13.09 -13.55 15.77
C TYR A 320 13.62 -14.97 16.00
N THR A 321 13.99 -15.29 17.24
CA THR A 321 14.37 -16.63 17.67
C THR A 321 13.22 -17.29 18.44
N VAL A 322 13.00 -18.57 18.19
CA VAL A 322 11.97 -19.38 18.86
C VAL A 322 12.64 -20.69 19.27
N ASP A 323 12.47 -21.08 20.53
CA ASP A 323 12.83 -22.43 20.98
C ASP A 323 11.63 -23.36 20.77
N ASP A 324 11.87 -24.50 20.11
CA ASP A 324 10.89 -25.57 19.94
C ASP A 324 10.79 -26.49 21.17
N HIS A 325 11.73 -26.32 22.12
CA HIS A 325 11.84 -27.09 23.36
C HIS A 325 12.19 -26.18 24.54
N ALA A 326 11.19 -25.80 25.33
CA ALA A 326 11.35 -25.15 26.64
C ALA A 326 11.12 -26.16 27.78
#